data_AF-A0A6A4WTP3-F1
#
_entry.id   AF-A0A6A4WTP3-F1
#
_cell.length_a   1.000
_cell.length_b   1.000
_cell.length_c   1.000
_cell.angle_alpha   90.00
_cell.angle_beta   90.00
_cell.angle_gamma   90.00
#
_symmetry.space_group_name_H-M   'P 1'
#
loop_
_entity.id
_entity.type
_entity.pdbx_description
1 polymer ?
#
loop_
_entity_poly.entity_id
_entity_poly.type
_entity_poly.pdbx_seq_one_letter_code
_entity_poly.pdbx_strand_id
1 'polypeptide(L)'
;MLMLIIDVEAELTANHKGNFVIRLCPLNNPNETVTQECLNKHVLRLAGSKAIRFVIPEDSKKSETFRWKVELPPYLTCTQCVMQWTYYAGNTWGTCSDGEEAVGCGPQETFVNCADVAIVSNTPYFGPVHNSLHVRLAYTKSDADRVAAGQEALSDTQSDLSGQLLVRAQTCIPHGPFRLQANASERCIRCLAEPAGCPADQCICTSDCKAIGEFASKPESDLYCHENCLGYPSICPEDRCQCYPA
;
A
#
# COMPACT_ATOMS: atom_id res chain seq x y z
N MET A 1 -9.76 13.22 26.40
CA MET A 1 -9.04 13.83 25.26
C MET A 1 -9.41 13.01 24.03
N LEU A 2 -10.05 13.61 23.03
CA LEU A 2 -10.42 12.90 21.79
C LEU A 2 -9.14 12.59 21.02
N MET A 3 -8.86 11.31 20.81
CA MET A 3 -7.77 10.83 19.96
C MET A 3 -8.33 10.62 18.56
N LEU A 4 -7.74 11.27 17.56
CA LEU A 4 -8.07 11.03 16.16
C LEU A 4 -7.27 9.83 15.69
N ILE A 5 -7.98 8.74 15.39
CA ILE A 5 -7.41 7.48 14.97
C ILE A 5 -7.70 7.30 13.48
N ILE A 6 -6.70 6.85 12.73
CA ILE A 6 -6.85 6.45 11.33
C ILE A 6 -6.46 4.98 11.17
N ASP A 7 -7.10 4.33 10.21
CA ASP A 7 -6.69 3.02 9.70
C ASP A 7 -5.57 3.20 8.67
N VAL A 8 -4.53 2.39 8.78
CA VAL A 8 -3.40 2.31 7.86
C VAL A 8 -3.34 0.89 7.30
N GLU A 9 -3.12 0.81 6.00
CA GLU A 9 -3.00 -0.44 5.26
C GLU A 9 -1.62 -0.47 4.58
N ALA A 10 -0.91 -1.59 4.70
CA ALA A 10 0.28 -1.88 3.90
C ALA A 10 0.19 -3.28 3.31
N GLU A 11 0.31 -3.37 2.00
CA GLU A 11 0.39 -4.64 1.27
C GLU A 11 1.86 -4.99 1.07
N LEU A 12 2.29 -6.12 1.65
CA LEU A 12 3.60 -6.69 1.39
C LEU A 12 3.45 -7.85 0.42
N THR A 13 4.04 -7.75 -0.76
CA THR A 13 4.11 -8.88 -1.71
C THR A 13 5.30 -9.82 -1.46
N ALA A 14 6.24 -9.36 -0.64
CA ALA A 14 7.30 -10.16 -0.04
C ALA A 14 7.51 -9.70 1.42
N ASN A 15 7.15 -10.55 2.37
CA ASN A 15 7.23 -10.25 3.79
C ASN A 15 8.57 -10.70 4.38
N HIS A 16 9.44 -9.73 4.67
CA HIS A 16 10.77 -9.90 5.23
C HIS A 16 10.81 -9.75 6.77
N LYS A 17 9.67 -9.98 7.46
CA LYS A 17 9.49 -9.80 8.92
C LYS A 17 9.85 -8.39 9.39
N GLY A 18 9.92 -8.13 10.70
CA GLY A 18 10.31 -6.82 11.22
C GLY A 18 9.12 -5.93 11.59
N ASN A 19 9.15 -4.64 11.23
CA ASN A 19 8.17 -3.68 11.74
C ASN A 19 7.93 -2.46 10.83
N PHE A 20 6.74 -1.87 10.97
CA PHE A 20 6.35 -0.62 10.32
C PHE A 20 6.36 0.56 11.30
N VAL A 21 6.72 1.74 10.79
CA VAL A 21 6.61 3.02 11.49
C VAL A 21 5.95 4.03 10.58
N ILE A 22 5.00 4.81 11.13
CA ILE A 22 4.35 5.92 10.43
C ILE A 22 4.86 7.25 10.97
N ARG A 23 5.21 8.16 10.06
CA ARG A 23 5.59 9.54 10.38
C ARG A 23 4.74 10.53 9.59
N LEU A 24 4.62 11.76 10.08
CA LEU A 24 3.82 12.80 9.46
C LEU A 24 4.58 14.14 9.45
N CYS A 25 4.49 14.88 8.35
CA CYS A 25 5.03 16.23 8.24
C CYS A 25 3.94 17.17 7.68
N PRO A 26 3.52 18.23 8.41
CA PRO A 26 2.60 19.25 7.91
C PRO A 26 3.33 20.30 7.06
N LEU A 27 3.72 19.91 5.84
CA LEU A 27 4.53 20.72 4.94
C LEU A 27 3.84 22.05 4.55
N ASN A 28 2.58 22.01 4.15
CA ASN A 28 1.74 23.17 3.79
C ASN A 28 2.33 24.12 2.72
N ASN A 29 3.36 23.70 1.99
CA ASN A 29 4.00 24.46 0.93
C ASN A 29 4.44 23.53 -0.21
N PRO A 30 3.82 23.60 -1.40
CA PRO A 30 4.14 22.69 -2.50
C PRO A 30 5.50 22.98 -3.15
N ASN A 31 6.12 24.12 -2.83
CA ASN A 31 7.45 24.47 -3.33
C ASN A 31 8.59 24.02 -2.40
N GLU A 32 8.26 23.40 -1.27
CA GLU A 32 9.24 22.84 -0.35
C GLU A 32 9.28 21.32 -0.46
N THR A 33 10.48 20.76 -0.26
CA THR A 33 10.65 19.31 -0.19
C THR A 33 10.55 18.86 1.26
N VAL A 34 9.75 17.84 1.53
CA VAL A 34 9.67 17.22 2.86
C VAL A 34 11.06 16.75 3.32
N THR A 35 11.38 16.99 4.60
CA THR A 35 12.63 16.53 5.21
C THR A 35 12.37 15.44 6.23
N GLN A 36 13.35 14.56 6.42
CA GLN A 36 13.28 13.55 7.48
C GLN A 36 13.23 14.19 8.87
N GLU A 37 13.84 15.36 9.05
CA GLU A 37 13.75 16.13 10.29
C GLU A 37 12.30 16.54 10.59
N CYS A 38 11.55 17.02 9.59
CA CYS A 38 10.13 17.33 9.77
C CYS A 38 9.32 16.09 10.16
N LEU A 39 9.51 14.98 9.43
CA LEU A 39 8.81 13.71 9.67
C LEU A 39 9.10 13.16 11.07
N ASN A 40 10.34 13.28 11.55
CA ASN A 40 10.73 12.82 12.88
C ASN A 40 10.10 13.63 14.03
N LYS A 41 9.52 14.82 13.76
CA LYS A 41 8.76 15.58 14.77
C LYS A 41 7.41 14.93 15.11
N HIS A 42 6.84 14.15 14.20
CA HIS A 42 5.57 13.46 14.41
C HIS A 42 5.65 11.99 14.01
N VAL A 43 6.29 11.19 14.87
CA VAL A 43 6.19 9.72 14.80
C VAL A 43 4.86 9.30 15.43
N LEU A 44 3.99 8.67 14.65
CA LEU A 44 2.64 8.32 15.08
C LEU A 44 2.65 7.09 15.97
N ARG A 45 1.80 7.09 17.00
CA ARG A 45 1.64 5.97 17.93
C ARG A 45 0.60 5.00 17.43
N LEU A 46 0.75 3.73 17.78
CA LEU A 46 -0.31 2.75 17.62
C LEU A 46 -1.49 3.12 18.54
N ALA A 47 -2.71 3.02 18.01
CA ALA A 47 -3.91 3.36 18.75
C ALA A 47 -4.03 2.58 20.06
N GLY A 48 -4.28 3.30 21.16
CA GLY A 48 -4.41 2.72 22.49
C GLY A 48 -3.10 2.24 23.12
N SER A 49 -1.95 2.62 22.54
CA SER A 49 -0.62 2.17 22.97
C SER A 49 0.39 3.33 22.98
N LYS A 50 1.50 3.12 23.69
CA LYS A 50 2.67 4.02 23.62
C LYS A 50 3.66 3.57 22.53
N ALA A 51 3.44 2.42 21.92
CA ALA A 51 4.29 1.89 20.86
C ALA A 51 4.16 2.73 19.58
N ILE A 52 5.26 2.82 18.84
CA ILE A 52 5.36 3.49 17.54
C ILE A 52 5.65 2.52 16.39
N ARG A 53 5.93 1.25 16.74
CA ARG A 53 6.28 0.19 15.80
C ARG A 53 5.15 -0.83 15.76
N PHE A 54 4.55 -1.02 14.60
CA PHE A 54 3.73 -2.19 14.34
C PHE A 54 4.65 -3.36 14.01
N VAL A 55 4.73 -4.36 14.89
CA VAL A 55 5.56 -5.56 14.67
C VAL A 55 4.76 -6.54 13.81
N ILE A 56 5.37 -7.02 12.74
CA ILE A 56 4.75 -8.01 11.86
C ILE A 56 4.64 -9.34 12.62
N PRO A 57 3.44 -9.97 12.71
CA PRO A 57 3.27 -11.26 13.37
C PRO A 57 4.17 -12.35 12.77
N GLU A 58 4.69 -13.26 13.61
CA GLU A 58 5.61 -14.31 13.15
C GLU A 58 4.94 -15.35 12.24
N ASP A 59 3.63 -15.56 12.38
CA ASP A 59 2.81 -16.49 11.60
C ASP A 59 2.24 -15.89 10.30
N SER A 60 2.58 -14.63 10.00
CA SER A 60 2.15 -13.94 8.80
C SER A 60 2.62 -14.64 7.52
N LYS A 61 1.81 -14.57 6.45
CA LYS A 61 2.11 -15.15 5.14
C LYS A 61 3.27 -14.42 4.44
N LYS A 62 3.83 -15.06 3.41
CA LYS A 62 4.85 -14.46 2.53
C LYS A 62 4.34 -13.23 1.77
N SER A 63 3.06 -13.24 1.39
CA SER A 63 2.34 -12.10 0.82
C SER A 63 1.10 -11.85 1.68
N GLU A 64 0.95 -10.64 2.21
CA GLU A 64 -0.14 -10.29 3.13
C GLU A 64 -0.39 -8.78 3.22
N THR A 65 -1.67 -8.42 3.40
CA THR A 65 -2.09 -7.05 3.71
C THR A 65 -2.22 -6.87 5.22
N PHE A 66 -1.41 -5.97 5.78
CA PHE A 66 -1.46 -5.61 7.19
C PHE A 66 -2.33 -4.38 7.39
N ARG A 67 -3.21 -4.42 8.39
CA ARG A 67 -4.07 -3.32 8.78
C ARG A 67 -3.84 -3.00 10.25
N TRP A 68 -3.56 -1.74 10.56
CA TRP A 68 -3.40 -1.28 11.94
C TRP A 68 -3.86 0.16 12.09
N LYS A 69 -4.01 0.58 13.34
CA LYS A 69 -4.51 1.91 13.68
C LYS A 69 -3.41 2.76 14.29
N VAL A 70 -3.33 4.02 13.85
CA VAL A 70 -2.40 5.01 14.43
C VAL A 70 -3.13 6.26 14.88
N GLU A 71 -2.55 6.94 15.85
CA GLU A 71 -3.07 8.19 16.42
C GLU A 71 -2.42 9.39 15.72
N LEU A 72 -3.25 10.27 15.17
CA LEU A 72 -2.81 11.56 14.66
C LEU A 72 -2.48 12.51 15.82
N PRO A 73 -1.51 13.42 15.66
CA PRO A 73 -1.21 14.41 16.69
C PRO A 73 -2.42 15.30 16.97
N PRO A 74 -2.74 15.58 18.24
CA PRO A 74 -3.90 16.39 18.58
C PRO A 74 -3.74 17.81 18.01
N TYR A 75 -4.83 18.35 17.48
CA TYR A 75 -4.91 19.70 16.91
C TYR A 75 -4.04 19.97 15.68
N LEU A 76 -3.42 18.94 15.09
CA LEU A 76 -2.68 19.09 13.84
C LEU A 76 -3.66 19.14 12.66
N THR A 77 -3.55 20.20 11.87
CA THR A 77 -4.24 20.36 10.58
C THR A 77 -3.26 20.76 9.50
N CYS A 78 -3.49 20.34 8.26
CA CYS A 78 -2.65 20.66 7.12
C CYS A 78 -3.43 20.56 5.81
N THR A 79 -3.13 21.46 4.88
CA THR A 79 -3.63 21.40 3.49
C THR A 79 -2.75 20.50 2.62
N GLN A 80 -1.48 20.36 2.98
CA GLN A 80 -0.53 19.45 2.35
C GLN A 80 0.38 18.84 3.43
N CYS A 81 0.07 17.61 3.82
CA CYS A 81 0.92 16.79 4.67
C CYS A 81 1.58 15.70 3.84
N VAL A 82 2.76 15.28 4.27
CA VAL A 82 3.37 14.03 3.82
C VAL A 82 3.33 13.02 4.95
N MET A 83 2.70 11.87 4.71
CA MET A 83 2.76 10.71 5.58
C MET A 83 3.80 9.74 5.05
N GLN A 84 4.77 9.37 5.87
CA GLN A 84 5.81 8.41 5.51
C GLN A 84 5.53 7.06 6.20
N TRP A 85 5.39 6.01 5.42
CA TRP A 85 5.51 4.63 5.88
C TRP A 85 6.95 4.18 5.73
N THR A 86 7.52 3.65 6.80
CA THR A 86 8.82 2.99 6.78
C THR A 86 8.67 1.56 7.24
N TYR A 87 9.14 0.63 6.41
CA TYR A 87 9.24 -0.77 6.73
C TYR A 87 10.71 -1.12 6.98
N TYR A 88 11.01 -1.50 8.22
CA TYR A 88 12.29 -2.08 8.60
C TYR A 88 12.17 -3.60 8.55
N ALA A 89 12.78 -4.24 7.55
CA ALA A 89 12.86 -5.69 7.45
C ALA A 89 13.62 -6.28 8.65
N GLY A 90 13.49 -7.59 8.87
CA GLY A 90 14.09 -8.26 10.03
C GLY A 90 14.55 -9.68 9.76
N ASN A 91 14.74 -10.06 8.50
CA ASN A 91 15.12 -11.42 8.09
C ASN A 91 16.59 -11.56 7.69
N THR A 92 17.40 -10.50 7.76
CA THR A 92 18.83 -10.57 7.42
C THR A 92 19.66 -10.91 8.66
N TRP A 93 20.65 -11.81 8.51
CA TRP A 93 21.60 -12.16 9.57
C TRP A 93 22.65 -11.06 9.75
N GLY A 94 22.96 -10.72 11.01
CA GLY A 94 24.03 -9.77 11.30
C GLY A 94 24.43 -9.76 12.77
N THR A 95 25.37 -8.89 13.10
CA THR A 95 25.90 -8.73 14.46
C THR A 95 25.03 -7.76 15.26
N CYS A 96 24.57 -8.20 16.43
CA CYS A 96 23.79 -7.45 17.39
C CYS A 96 24.68 -6.48 18.20
N SER A 97 24.07 -5.57 18.97
CA SER A 97 24.81 -4.56 19.75
C SER A 97 25.67 -5.14 20.87
N ASP A 98 25.35 -6.35 21.33
CA ASP A 98 26.09 -7.12 22.32
C ASP A 98 27.20 -8.00 21.70
N GLY A 99 27.35 -7.97 20.36
CA GLY A 99 28.36 -8.74 19.63
C GLY A 99 27.91 -10.15 19.24
N GLU A 100 26.73 -10.60 19.69
CA GLU A 100 26.12 -11.85 19.24
C GLU A 100 25.67 -11.75 17.78
N GLU A 101 25.50 -12.90 17.12
CA GLU A 101 25.00 -12.95 15.75
C GLU A 101 23.61 -13.59 15.69
N ALA A 102 22.67 -12.89 15.06
CA ALA A 102 21.30 -13.37 14.92
C ALA A 102 20.59 -12.78 13.69
N VAL A 103 19.48 -13.41 13.31
CA VAL A 103 18.53 -12.86 12.33
C VAL A 103 17.90 -11.59 12.88
N GLY A 104 17.82 -10.54 12.06
CA GLY A 104 17.27 -9.23 12.43
C GLY A 104 18.28 -8.28 13.08
N CYS A 105 19.53 -8.72 13.27
CA CYS A 105 20.62 -7.88 13.77
C CYS A 105 21.47 -7.27 12.65
N GLY A 106 22.21 -6.22 12.98
CA GLY A 106 22.98 -5.45 12.00
C GLY A 106 22.10 -4.66 11.03
N PRO A 107 22.66 -4.21 9.90
CA PRO A 107 21.91 -3.50 8.87
C PRO A 107 20.78 -4.38 8.29
N GLN A 108 19.58 -3.81 8.20
CA GLN A 108 18.43 -4.46 7.60
C GLN A 108 17.96 -3.65 6.39
N GLU A 109 17.38 -4.34 5.41
CA GLU A 109 16.70 -3.70 4.29
C GLU A 109 15.58 -2.77 4.81
N THR A 110 15.46 -1.60 4.19
CA THR A 110 14.47 -0.59 4.59
C THR A 110 13.72 -0.10 3.37
N PHE A 111 12.39 -0.21 3.41
CA PHE A 111 11.50 0.32 2.38
C PHE A 111 10.81 1.56 2.90
N VAL A 112 10.67 2.57 2.04
CA VAL A 112 10.05 3.85 2.38
C VAL A 112 9.04 4.21 1.30
N ASN A 113 7.81 4.53 1.70
CA ASN A 113 6.81 5.14 0.83
C ASN A 113 6.24 6.40 1.49
N CYS A 114 5.84 7.37 0.68
CA CYS A 114 5.21 8.60 1.10
C CYS A 114 3.85 8.76 0.43
N ALA A 115 2.90 9.32 1.17
CA ALA A 115 1.57 9.67 0.69
C ALA A 115 1.26 11.14 1.01
N ASP A 116 0.72 11.86 0.04
CA ASP A 116 0.21 13.21 0.22
C ASP A 116 -1.20 13.15 0.83
N VAL A 117 -1.40 13.82 1.96
CA VAL A 117 -2.68 13.83 2.69
C VAL A 117 -3.04 15.24 3.14
N ALA A 118 -4.33 15.48 3.38
CA ALA A 118 -4.80 16.68 4.06
C ALA A 118 -5.49 16.29 5.36
N ILE A 119 -5.24 17.05 6.43
CA ILE A 119 -5.88 16.86 7.72
C ILE A 119 -6.68 18.12 8.02
N VAL A 120 -8.01 17.98 7.96
CA VAL A 120 -8.95 19.06 8.15
C VAL A 120 -9.70 18.90 9.47
N SER A 121 -10.03 20.02 10.10
CA SER A 121 -10.85 20.02 11.31
C SER A 121 -12.31 20.20 10.97
N ASN A 122 -13.16 19.37 11.56
CA ASN A 122 -14.61 19.41 11.36
C ASN A 122 -15.29 20.22 12.48
N THR A 123 -14.52 20.81 13.41
CA THR A 123 -15.06 21.59 14.54
C THR A 123 -14.99 23.09 14.27
N PRO A 124 -16.10 23.83 14.37
CA PRO A 124 -16.16 25.28 14.11
C PRO A 124 -15.45 26.17 15.15
N TYR A 125 -14.87 25.59 16.20
CA TYR A 125 -14.31 26.33 17.35
C TYR A 125 -12.90 26.87 17.14
N PHE A 126 -12.17 26.39 16.13
CA PHE A 126 -10.92 27.00 15.70
C PHE A 126 -11.29 28.02 14.62
N GLY A 127 -11.19 29.33 14.95
CA GLY A 127 -11.52 30.44 14.04
C GLY A 127 -10.80 30.34 12.68
N PRO A 128 -11.21 31.15 11.70
CA PRO A 128 -11.35 30.78 10.28
C PRO A 128 -10.24 29.82 9.82
N VAL A 129 -10.42 28.51 10.07
CA VAL A 129 -9.63 27.50 9.40
C VAL A 129 -9.96 27.69 7.93
N HIS A 130 -8.95 27.69 7.06
CA HIS A 130 -9.10 27.76 5.62
C HIS A 130 -10.12 26.72 5.13
N ASN A 131 -11.40 27.10 5.17
CA ASN A 131 -12.49 26.54 4.37
C ASN A 131 -12.31 26.93 2.89
N SER A 132 -11.13 27.46 2.53
CA SER A 132 -10.66 27.65 1.17
C SER A 132 -10.34 26.34 0.44
N LEU A 133 -10.72 25.17 0.98
CA LEU A 133 -10.91 23.99 0.15
C LEU A 133 -12.14 24.23 -0.76
N HIS A 134 -11.95 25.04 -1.79
CA HIS A 134 -12.51 24.79 -3.11
C HIS A 134 -11.83 23.59 -3.78
N VAL A 135 -11.09 22.78 -3.03
CA VAL A 135 -10.84 21.39 -3.42
C VAL A 135 -12.14 20.66 -3.15
N ARG A 136 -12.85 20.25 -4.20
CA ARG A 136 -13.80 19.15 -4.07
C ARG A 136 -13.03 18.00 -3.47
N LEU A 137 -13.20 17.74 -2.17
CA LEU A 137 -12.75 16.48 -1.59
C LEU A 137 -13.44 15.40 -2.43
N ALA A 138 -12.64 14.59 -3.13
CA ALA A 138 -13.18 13.55 -4.00
C ALA A 138 -14.02 12.53 -3.22
N TYR A 139 -13.85 12.47 -1.90
CA TYR A 139 -14.48 11.51 -1.01
C TYR A 139 -14.97 12.17 0.28
N THR A 140 -16.18 11.82 0.70
CA THR A 140 -16.69 12.10 2.03
C THR A 140 -16.12 11.10 3.04
N LYS A 141 -16.20 11.41 4.34
CA LYS A 141 -15.81 10.46 5.40
C LYS A 141 -16.54 9.11 5.27
N SER A 142 -17.82 9.13 4.89
CA SER A 142 -18.59 7.93 4.60
C SER A 142 -18.07 7.13 3.41
N ASP A 143 -17.47 7.78 2.41
CA ASP A 143 -16.88 7.07 1.26
C ASP A 143 -15.57 6.39 1.67
N ALA A 144 -14.73 7.05 2.48
CA ALA A 144 -13.52 6.46 3.05
C ALA A 144 -13.84 5.25 3.97
N ASP A 145 -14.87 5.38 4.82
CA ASP A 145 -15.31 4.31 5.71
C ASP A 145 -15.84 3.09 4.92
N ARG A 146 -16.50 3.31 3.77
CA ARG A 146 -17.02 2.24 2.89
C ARG A 146 -15.93 1.52 2.10
N VAL A 147 -14.91 2.26 1.65
CA VAL A 147 -13.71 1.69 1.02
C VAL A 147 -12.92 0.88 2.04
N ALA A 148 -12.72 1.39 3.25
CA ALA A 148 -12.06 0.67 4.33
C ALA A 148 -12.83 -0.61 4.74
N ALA A 149 -14.15 -0.62 4.56
CA ALA A 149 -15.02 -1.77 4.83
C ALA A 149 -15.14 -2.77 3.66
N GLY A 150 -14.52 -2.51 2.50
CA GLY A 150 -14.55 -3.42 1.34
C GLY A 150 -15.93 -3.63 0.71
N GLN A 151 -16.86 -2.67 0.85
CA GLN A 151 -18.22 -2.76 0.31
C GLN A 151 -18.36 -1.93 -0.98
N GLU A 152 -18.01 -2.52 -2.12
CA GLU A 152 -18.29 -1.96 -3.46
C GLU A 152 -19.77 -2.15 -3.85
N ALA A 153 -20.48 -1.03 -3.98
CA ALA A 153 -21.38 -0.65 -5.08
C ALA A 153 -22.05 0.68 -4.71
N LEU A 154 -21.53 1.79 -5.22
CA LEU A 154 -22.20 3.10 -5.19
C LEU A 154 -23.14 3.18 -6.40
N SER A 155 -24.43 3.33 -6.13
CA SER A 155 -25.47 3.44 -7.15
C SER A 155 -25.27 4.68 -8.01
N ASP A 156 -25.29 4.42 -9.31
CA ASP A 156 -25.28 5.31 -10.45
C ASP A 156 -26.20 6.53 -10.29
N THR A 157 -25.68 7.71 -10.62
CA THR A 157 -26.33 9.01 -10.98
C THR A 157 -25.56 10.23 -10.45
N GLN A 158 -24.26 10.34 -10.77
CA GLN A 158 -23.63 11.62 -11.12
C GLN A 158 -22.27 11.34 -11.76
N SER A 159 -22.28 11.42 -13.09
CA SER A 159 -21.16 11.21 -13.98
C SER A 159 -19.89 11.99 -13.58
N ASP A 160 -18.77 11.29 -13.75
CA ASP A 160 -17.44 11.79 -14.15
C ASP A 160 -16.29 11.70 -13.12
N LEU A 161 -16.52 11.11 -11.95
CA LEU A 161 -15.46 10.64 -11.04
C LEU A 161 -15.83 9.27 -10.42
N SER A 162 -16.52 8.44 -11.18
CA SER A 162 -16.90 7.08 -10.78
C SER A 162 -15.64 6.29 -10.45
N GLY A 163 -15.45 6.02 -9.16
CA GLY A 163 -14.49 5.05 -8.64
C GLY A 163 -13.09 5.23 -9.19
N GLN A 164 -12.28 6.06 -8.54
CA GLN A 164 -10.83 5.89 -8.68
C GLN A 164 -10.50 4.53 -8.05
N LEU A 165 -10.64 3.48 -8.86
CA LEU A 165 -10.43 2.09 -8.48
C LEU A 165 -9.06 2.06 -7.84
N LEU A 166 -8.98 1.65 -6.57
CA LEU A 166 -7.69 1.35 -5.97
C LEU A 166 -7.12 0.19 -6.78
N VAL A 167 -6.25 0.50 -7.75
CA VAL A 167 -5.61 -0.50 -8.60
C VAL A 167 -4.58 -1.21 -7.72
N ARG A 168 -5.02 -2.28 -7.06
CA ARG A 168 -4.17 -3.16 -6.24
C ARG A 168 -3.31 -4.09 -7.09
N ALA A 169 -3.67 -4.25 -8.37
CA ALA A 169 -2.87 -5.05 -9.28
C ALA A 169 -1.47 -4.46 -9.45
N GLN A 170 -0.45 -5.31 -9.27
CA GLN A 170 0.94 -4.94 -9.51
C GLN A 170 1.25 -4.86 -11.00
N THR A 171 0.61 -5.73 -11.78
CA THR A 171 0.74 -5.78 -13.24
C THR A 171 -0.54 -6.34 -13.84
N CYS A 172 -0.70 -6.17 -15.16
CA CYS A 172 -1.76 -6.82 -15.91
C CYS A 172 -1.14 -7.64 -17.03
N ILE A 173 -1.42 -8.94 -17.03
CA ILE A 173 -0.82 -9.91 -17.95
C ILE A 173 -1.87 -10.43 -18.92
N PRO A 174 -1.48 -10.79 -20.16
CA PRO A 174 -2.39 -11.45 -21.08
C PRO A 174 -2.67 -12.88 -20.64
N HIS A 175 -3.89 -13.38 -20.88
CA HIS A 175 -4.27 -14.78 -20.66
C HIS A 175 -4.96 -15.38 -21.89
N GLY A 176 -5.18 -16.70 -21.87
CA GLY A 176 -5.82 -17.42 -22.96
C GLY A 176 -5.09 -17.27 -24.31
N PRO A 177 -5.84 -17.33 -25.44
CA PRO A 177 -5.25 -17.21 -26.78
C PRO A 177 -4.59 -15.85 -27.06
N PHE A 178 -4.99 -14.80 -26.33
CA PHE A 178 -4.49 -13.44 -26.55
C PHE A 178 -2.99 -13.29 -26.26
N ARG A 179 -2.45 -14.11 -25.36
CA ARG A 179 -1.02 -14.18 -25.03
C ARG A 179 -0.09 -14.33 -26.23
N LEU A 180 -0.54 -15.00 -27.29
CA LEU A 180 0.27 -15.28 -28.47
C LEU A 180 0.32 -14.08 -29.44
N GLN A 181 -0.47 -13.04 -29.20
CA GLN A 181 -0.47 -11.86 -30.04
C GLN A 181 0.75 -10.98 -29.75
N ALA A 182 1.30 -10.39 -30.80
CA ALA A 182 2.28 -9.32 -30.64
C ALA A 182 1.67 -8.17 -29.85
N ASN A 183 2.43 -7.62 -28.90
CA ASN A 183 2.04 -6.52 -28.02
C ASN A 183 0.96 -6.82 -26.97
N ALA A 184 0.68 -8.10 -26.68
CA ALA A 184 -0.34 -8.48 -25.70
C ALA A 184 -0.03 -7.90 -24.30
N SER A 185 1.23 -7.97 -23.85
CA SER A 185 1.68 -7.41 -22.58
C SER A 185 1.57 -5.88 -22.53
N GLU A 186 1.99 -5.19 -23.59
CA GLU A 186 1.87 -3.73 -23.75
C GLU A 186 0.42 -3.25 -23.74
N ARG A 187 -0.51 -4.08 -24.22
CA ARG A 187 -1.94 -3.78 -24.17
C ARG A 187 -2.50 -3.98 -22.78
N CYS A 188 -2.18 -5.10 -22.12
CA CYS A 188 -2.69 -5.36 -20.79
C CYS A 188 -2.15 -4.39 -19.74
N ILE A 189 -0.89 -3.95 -19.81
CA ILE A 189 -0.34 -3.01 -18.81
C ILE A 189 -1.10 -1.67 -18.75
N ARG A 190 -1.76 -1.26 -19.84
CA ARG A 190 -2.60 -0.04 -19.87
C ARG A 190 -3.83 -0.15 -18.98
N CYS A 191 -4.27 -1.37 -18.65
CA CYS A 191 -5.38 -1.60 -17.74
C CYS A 191 -5.09 -1.10 -16.31
N LEU A 192 -3.82 -0.92 -15.92
CA LEU A 192 -3.48 -0.29 -14.64
C LEU A 192 -3.88 1.20 -14.59
N ALA A 193 -3.89 1.88 -15.74
CA ALA A 193 -4.29 3.29 -15.82
C ALA A 193 -5.79 3.45 -16.03
N GLU A 194 -6.42 2.52 -16.75
CA GLU A 194 -7.86 2.57 -17.08
C GLU A 194 -8.52 1.20 -16.85
N PRO A 195 -8.81 0.83 -15.59
CA PRO A 195 -9.30 -0.50 -15.25
C PRO A 195 -10.68 -0.81 -15.81
N ALA A 196 -11.57 0.19 -15.88
CA ALA A 196 -12.95 0.05 -16.31
C ALA A 196 -13.09 -0.39 -17.78
N GLY A 197 -12.07 -0.12 -18.62
CA GLY A 197 -12.04 -0.50 -20.03
C GLY A 197 -11.25 -1.78 -20.34
N CYS A 198 -10.75 -2.48 -19.32
CA CYS A 198 -9.87 -3.63 -19.53
C CYS A 198 -10.65 -4.87 -20.02
N PRO A 199 -10.25 -5.51 -21.14
CA PRO A 199 -10.91 -6.71 -21.64
C PRO A 199 -10.58 -7.93 -20.77
N ALA A 200 -11.51 -8.32 -19.88
CA ALA A 200 -11.32 -9.42 -18.93
C ALA A 200 -11.13 -10.80 -19.59
N ASP A 201 -11.53 -10.96 -20.86
CA ASP A 201 -11.30 -12.16 -21.68
C ASP A 201 -9.86 -12.25 -22.23
N GLN A 202 -9.10 -11.16 -22.18
CA GLN A 202 -7.75 -11.03 -22.75
C GLN A 202 -6.70 -10.72 -21.69
N CYS A 203 -7.04 -9.92 -20.69
CA CYS A 203 -6.12 -9.38 -19.71
C CYS A 203 -6.62 -9.69 -18.29
N ILE A 204 -5.67 -10.01 -17.42
CA ILE A 204 -5.90 -10.22 -15.99
C ILE A 204 -4.93 -9.33 -15.21
N CYS A 205 -5.48 -8.45 -14.39
CA CYS A 205 -4.72 -7.59 -13.49
C CYS A 205 -4.52 -8.32 -12.16
N THR A 206 -3.26 -8.58 -11.79
CA THR A 206 -2.88 -9.51 -10.73
C THR A 206 -1.96 -8.85 -9.70
N SER A 207 -2.10 -9.26 -8.44
CA SER A 207 -1.20 -8.92 -7.33
C SER A 207 -0.58 -10.16 -6.65
N ASP A 208 -1.03 -11.37 -7.01
CA ASP A 208 -0.58 -12.62 -6.40
C ASP A 208 -0.51 -13.74 -7.46
N CYS A 209 0.61 -14.47 -7.49
CA CYS A 209 0.82 -15.59 -8.42
C CYS A 209 1.41 -16.79 -7.68
N LYS A 210 0.74 -17.93 -7.75
CA LYS A 210 1.17 -19.13 -7.02
C LYS A 210 1.76 -20.18 -7.94
N ALA A 211 2.67 -20.96 -7.39
CA ALA A 211 3.13 -22.16 -8.04
C ALA A 211 2.01 -23.21 -8.11
N ILE A 212 1.99 -23.97 -9.20
CA ILE A 212 1.02 -25.03 -9.46
C ILE A 212 1.71 -26.34 -9.83
N GLY A 213 0.94 -27.43 -9.85
CA GLY A 213 1.43 -28.77 -10.20
C GLY A 213 2.53 -29.28 -9.26
N GLU A 214 3.45 -30.07 -9.79
CA GLU A 214 4.60 -30.59 -9.03
C GLU A 214 5.54 -29.45 -8.56
N PHE A 215 5.57 -28.33 -9.28
CA PHE A 215 6.44 -27.20 -8.96
C PHE A 215 6.05 -26.54 -7.63
N ALA A 216 4.76 -26.53 -7.27
CA ALA A 216 4.24 -26.00 -6.00
C ALA A 216 4.84 -26.70 -4.76
N SER A 217 5.32 -27.93 -4.90
CA SER A 217 5.94 -28.66 -3.79
C SER A 217 7.37 -28.18 -3.46
N LYS A 218 7.98 -27.37 -4.33
CA LYS A 218 9.35 -26.89 -4.13
C LYS A 218 9.36 -25.69 -3.18
N PRO A 219 10.35 -25.61 -2.25
CA PRO A 219 10.56 -24.42 -1.45
C PRO A 219 10.68 -23.18 -2.33
N GLU A 220 10.02 -22.10 -1.93
CA GLU A 220 10.07 -20.78 -2.60
C GLU A 220 9.56 -20.74 -4.04
N SER A 221 8.83 -21.77 -4.47
CA SER A 221 8.21 -21.82 -5.80
C SER A 221 7.22 -20.66 -6.05
N ASP A 222 6.47 -20.23 -5.04
CA ASP A 222 5.60 -19.04 -5.13
C ASP A 222 6.42 -17.74 -5.34
N LEU A 223 7.60 -17.62 -4.71
CA LEU A 223 8.48 -16.46 -4.90
C LEU A 223 8.98 -16.38 -6.34
N TYR A 224 9.39 -17.53 -6.91
CA TYR A 224 9.72 -17.62 -8.33
C TYR A 224 8.56 -17.14 -9.22
N CYS A 225 7.33 -17.52 -8.90
CA CYS A 225 6.16 -17.05 -9.66
C CYS A 225 5.94 -15.54 -9.48
N HIS A 226 6.11 -14.98 -8.29
CA HIS A 226 6.02 -13.53 -8.07
C HIS A 226 7.05 -12.77 -8.90
N GLU A 227 8.32 -13.18 -8.84
CA GLU A 227 9.42 -12.51 -9.57
C GLU A 227 9.25 -12.56 -11.09
N ASN A 228 8.79 -13.68 -11.64
CA ASN A 228 8.68 -13.88 -13.08
C ASN A 228 7.36 -13.33 -13.65
N CYS A 229 6.26 -13.40 -12.87
CA CYS A 229 4.94 -13.05 -13.35
C CYS A 229 4.52 -11.61 -13.02
N LEU A 230 4.92 -11.06 -11.87
CA LEU A 230 4.47 -9.74 -11.40
C LEU A 230 5.33 -8.58 -11.92
N GLY A 231 6.41 -8.87 -12.67
CA GLY A 231 7.22 -7.87 -13.37
C GLY A 231 6.68 -7.47 -14.74
N TYR A 232 7.23 -6.39 -15.31
CA TYR A 232 7.01 -6.01 -16.71
C TYR A 232 8.34 -5.97 -17.49
N PRO A 233 8.45 -6.62 -18.67
CA PRO A 233 7.46 -7.54 -19.24
C PRO A 233 7.33 -8.82 -18.40
N SER A 234 6.10 -9.31 -18.25
CA SER A 234 5.85 -10.54 -17.50
C SER A 234 6.32 -11.77 -18.29
N ILE A 235 7.10 -12.64 -17.66
CA ILE A 235 7.57 -13.92 -18.22
C ILE A 235 6.98 -15.04 -17.36
N CYS A 236 5.66 -15.20 -17.41
CA CYS A 236 4.94 -16.12 -16.53
C CYS A 236 4.76 -17.53 -17.15
N PRO A 237 5.46 -18.58 -16.67
CA PRO A 237 5.32 -19.94 -17.18
C PRO A 237 4.03 -20.61 -16.71
N GLU A 238 3.10 -20.90 -17.62
CA GLU A 238 1.78 -21.49 -17.29
C GLU A 238 1.83 -22.93 -16.78
N ASP A 239 2.92 -23.66 -17.05
CA ASP A 239 3.11 -25.02 -16.52
C ASP A 239 3.52 -25.01 -15.04
N ARG A 240 3.90 -23.85 -14.51
CA ARG A 240 4.45 -23.69 -13.17
C ARG A 240 3.74 -22.68 -12.31
N CYS A 241 3.18 -21.63 -12.91
CA CYS A 241 2.65 -20.47 -12.21
C CYS A 241 1.23 -20.13 -12.67
N GLN A 242 0.38 -19.79 -11.71
CA GLN A 242 -0.97 -19.29 -11.94
C GLN A 242 -1.19 -18.00 -11.16
N CYS A 243 -1.58 -16.95 -11.87
CA CYS A 243 -1.90 -15.64 -11.31
C CYS A 243 -3.41 -15.47 -11.13
N TYR A 244 -3.81 -14.69 -10.13
CA TYR A 244 -5.20 -14.48 -9.76
C TYR A 244 -5.57 -12.99 -9.87
N PRO A 245 -6.84 -12.65 -10.19
CA PRO A 245 -7.25 -11.26 -10.24
C PRO A 245 -7.06 -10.58 -8.87
N ALA A 246 -6.58 -9.34 -8.87
CA ALA A 246 -6.40 -8.50 -7.68
C ALA A 246 -7.74 -8.04 -7.06
#